data_AF-A0AA39SHK4-F1
#
_entry.id   AF-A0AA39SHK4-F1
#
_cell.length_a   1.000
_cell.length_b   1.000
_cell.length_c   1.000
_cell.angle_alpha   90.00
_cell.angle_beta   90.00
_cell.angle_gamma   90.00
#
_symmetry.space_group_name_H-M   'P 1'
#
loop_
_entity.id
_entity.type
_entity.pdbx_description
1 polymer ?
#
loop_
_entity_poly.entity_id
_entity_poly.type
_entity_poly.pdbx_seq_one_letter_code
_entity_poly.pdbx_strand_id
1 'polypeptide(L)'
;MATTQISKKRKFVAELNEVLTRELAEDGYSGVEMDIRGEPYGLLAAHPMVPLVSLHHVEYLDSLYPSRNQIDSLKILMNAYQVDPNRILQQSICYDTKRKWSLSISWGYTIQIYPLLLSANNLTMLLQTFKTWWSWSDRPFVFNTRHVSNNLCQHPIVYFLDQAKKVGRIGTRTIYSQFGPKFGKVCYRPEYIKAMAVKKIVVSSLKMDLEYWHKATQRQCCEIMDGGSIKDGTMKIRVRKCRATDIMAV
;
A
#
# COMPACT_ATOMS: atom_id res chain seq x y z
N MET A 1 20.10 15.48 -25.23
CA MET A 1 18.85 14.75 -24.93
C MET A 1 18.69 14.40 -23.44
N ALA A 2 19.74 13.92 -22.74
CA ALA A 2 19.67 13.58 -21.31
C ALA A 2 19.32 14.76 -20.37
N THR A 3 19.90 15.94 -20.60
CA THR A 3 19.67 17.15 -19.78
C THR A 3 18.23 17.64 -19.83
N THR A 4 17.58 17.53 -21.01
CA THR A 4 16.18 17.89 -21.22
C THR A 4 15.22 16.90 -20.53
N GLN A 5 15.56 15.61 -20.50
CA GLN A 5 14.80 14.61 -19.75
C GLN A 5 14.91 14.81 -18.23
N ILE A 6 16.10 15.14 -17.72
CA ILE A 6 16.31 15.45 -16.30
C ILE A 6 15.50 16.70 -15.88
N SER A 7 15.48 17.74 -16.72
CA SER A 7 14.68 18.95 -16.47
C SER A 7 13.16 18.67 -16.44
N LYS A 8 12.65 17.89 -17.41
CA LYS A 8 11.23 17.48 -17.43
C LYS A 8 10.85 16.60 -16.25
N LYS A 9 11.74 15.70 -15.83
CA LYS A 9 11.56 14.84 -14.65
C LYS A 9 11.45 15.66 -13.38
N ARG A 10 12.37 16.62 -13.16
CA ARG A 10 12.33 17.52 -11.99
C ARG A 10 11.07 18.37 -11.95
N LYS A 11 10.65 18.91 -13.09
CA LYS A 11 9.41 19.70 -13.19
C LYS A 11 8.18 18.87 -12.82
N PHE A 12 8.05 17.65 -13.34
CA PHE A 12 6.95 16.75 -13.00
C PHE A 12 6.94 16.34 -11.52
N VAL A 13 8.12 16.05 -10.95
CA VAL A 13 8.25 15.73 -9.51
C VAL A 13 7.87 16.94 -8.65
N ALA A 14 8.28 18.15 -9.03
CA ALA A 14 7.89 19.37 -8.33
C ALA A 14 6.37 19.61 -8.39
N GLU A 15 5.73 19.43 -9.55
CA GLU A 15 4.28 19.54 -9.72
C GLU A 15 3.53 18.47 -8.89
N LEU A 16 4.04 17.24 -8.84
CA LEU A 16 3.48 16.18 -7.99
C LEU A 16 3.60 16.51 -6.51
N ASN A 17 4.78 16.97 -6.07
CA ASN A 17 5.01 17.38 -4.70
C ASN A 17 4.13 18.58 -4.33
N GLU A 18 3.95 19.54 -5.23
CA GLU A 18 3.05 20.67 -5.02
C GLU A 18 1.60 20.20 -4.85
N VAL A 19 1.11 19.29 -5.70
CA VAL A 19 -0.24 18.71 -5.57
C VAL A 19 -0.41 17.95 -4.26
N LEU A 20 0.56 17.09 -3.91
CA LEU A 20 0.56 16.33 -2.66
C LEU A 20 0.59 17.25 -1.43
N THR A 21 1.40 18.30 -1.46
CA THR A 21 1.61 19.20 -0.31
C THR A 21 0.48 20.22 -0.16
N ARG A 22 -0.04 20.76 -1.28
CA ARG A 22 -1.07 21.80 -1.28
C ARG A 22 -2.45 21.27 -0.87
N GLU A 23 -2.86 20.10 -1.36
CA GLU A 23 -4.15 19.50 -0.98
C GLU A 23 -4.21 19.11 0.51
N LEU A 24 -3.09 19.06 1.22
CA LEU A 24 -3.02 18.60 2.62
C LEU A 24 -2.67 19.70 3.63
N ALA A 25 -2.03 20.79 3.19
CA ALA A 25 -1.81 21.98 4.01
C ALA A 25 -3.10 22.81 4.21
N GLU A 26 -4.00 22.82 3.21
CA GLU A 26 -5.29 23.53 3.29
C GLU A 26 -6.22 22.93 4.36
N ASP A 27 -6.04 21.65 4.72
CA ASP A 27 -6.81 20.91 5.74
C ASP A 27 -6.12 20.80 7.12
N GLY A 28 -4.99 21.48 7.33
CA GLY A 28 -4.34 21.59 8.66
C GLY A 28 -3.50 20.38 9.10
N TYR A 29 -3.09 19.50 8.19
CA TYR A 29 -2.23 18.35 8.52
C TYR A 29 -0.76 18.75 8.64
N SER A 30 -0.14 18.54 9.81
CA SER A 30 1.32 18.62 10.00
C SER A 30 1.95 17.28 9.60
N GLY A 31 2.62 17.25 8.44
CA GLY A 31 3.15 16.02 7.84
C GLY A 31 4.45 15.51 8.44
N VAL A 32 4.68 14.20 8.33
CA VAL A 32 6.01 13.60 8.44
C VAL A 32 6.67 13.67 7.06
N GLU A 33 7.71 14.49 6.90
CA GLU A 33 8.55 14.44 5.71
C GLU A 33 9.25 13.08 5.62
N MET A 34 9.15 12.42 4.47
CA MET A 34 9.66 11.06 4.27
C MET A 34 11.06 11.08 3.66
N ASP A 35 12.06 11.21 4.52
CA ASP A 35 13.47 11.20 4.12
C ASP A 35 14.04 9.78 4.02
N ILE A 36 13.80 9.14 2.87
CA ILE A 36 14.33 7.80 2.55
C ILE A 36 14.93 7.74 1.13
N ARG A 37 15.76 6.72 0.88
CA ARG A 37 16.31 6.40 -0.45
C ARG A 37 16.05 4.95 -0.83
N GLY A 38 16.10 4.66 -2.14
CA GLY A 38 15.93 3.30 -2.66
C GLY A 38 14.46 2.91 -2.74
N GLU A 39 14.14 1.65 -2.44
CA GLU A 39 12.80 1.09 -2.65
C GLU A 39 11.82 1.51 -1.54
N PRO A 40 10.82 2.38 -1.84
CA PRO A 40 9.90 2.90 -0.82
C PRO A 40 8.77 1.90 -0.47
N TYR A 41 8.77 0.70 -1.08
CA TYR A 41 7.67 -0.26 -0.99
C TYR A 41 7.24 -0.54 0.45
N GLY A 42 8.18 -0.87 1.33
CA GLY A 42 7.85 -1.24 2.71
C GLY A 42 7.25 -0.11 3.55
N LEU A 43 7.62 1.14 3.25
CA LEU A 43 7.06 2.34 3.88
C LEU A 43 5.64 2.59 3.38
N LEU A 44 5.43 2.60 2.06
CA LEU A 44 4.12 2.89 1.47
C LEU A 44 3.11 1.76 1.70
N ALA A 45 3.55 0.50 1.73
CA ALA A 45 2.69 -0.67 1.93
C ALA A 45 2.13 -0.81 3.35
N ALA A 46 2.82 -0.25 4.34
CA ALA A 46 2.44 -0.23 5.75
C ALA A 46 2.41 1.20 6.29
N HIS A 47 2.03 2.15 5.44
CA HIS A 47 2.04 3.57 5.77
C HIS A 47 1.28 3.80 7.09
N PRO A 48 1.84 4.57 8.04
CA PRO A 48 1.20 4.85 9.31
C PRO A 48 -0.16 5.54 9.13
N MET A 49 -0.99 5.52 10.18
CA MET A 49 -2.30 6.19 10.18
C MET A 49 -2.16 7.71 10.31
N VAL A 50 -1.59 8.32 9.27
CA VAL A 50 -1.50 9.76 9.04
C VAL A 50 -1.72 10.00 7.54
N PRO A 51 -2.20 11.18 7.14
CA PRO A 51 -2.23 11.54 5.73
C PRO A 51 -0.83 11.54 5.12
N LEU A 52 -0.70 11.08 3.88
CA LEU A 52 0.55 11.17 3.14
C LEU A 52 0.76 12.62 2.68
N VAL A 53 1.45 13.43 3.47
CA VAL A 53 1.60 14.88 3.20
C VAL A 53 2.58 15.19 2.08
N SER A 54 3.72 14.51 2.01
CA SER A 54 4.70 14.77 0.94
C SER A 54 5.63 13.58 0.70
N LEU A 55 5.97 13.36 -0.57
CA LEU A 55 7.08 12.52 -1.01
C LEU A 55 8.20 13.43 -1.53
N HIS A 56 8.85 14.18 -0.65
CA HIS A 56 9.66 15.33 -1.07
C HIS A 56 10.88 15.00 -1.97
N HIS A 57 11.43 13.79 -1.87
CA HIS A 57 12.63 13.36 -2.60
C HIS A 57 12.39 12.23 -3.62
N VAL A 58 11.28 12.31 -4.37
CA VAL A 58 10.87 11.26 -5.31
C VAL A 58 11.99 10.88 -6.29
N GLU A 59 12.85 11.81 -6.70
CA GLU A 59 13.92 11.57 -7.66
C GLU A 59 14.98 10.56 -7.17
N TYR A 60 15.07 10.31 -5.86
CA TYR A 60 15.98 9.34 -5.23
C TYR A 60 15.29 8.02 -4.84
N LEU A 61 13.99 7.90 -5.11
CA LEU A 61 13.23 6.67 -4.88
C LEU A 61 13.28 5.77 -6.11
N ASP A 62 13.29 4.47 -5.88
CA ASP A 62 13.04 3.52 -6.96
C ASP A 62 11.59 3.61 -7.43
N SER A 63 11.31 2.97 -8.56
CA SER A 63 9.97 2.93 -9.12
C SER A 63 8.97 2.29 -8.15
N LEU A 64 7.84 2.95 -7.89
CA LEU A 64 6.84 2.44 -6.93
C LEU A 64 6.18 1.15 -7.40
N TYR A 65 6.10 0.94 -8.72
CA TYR A 65 5.49 -0.24 -9.32
C TYR A 65 6.53 -1.02 -10.10
N PRO A 66 6.52 -2.35 -10.00
CA PRO A 66 7.46 -3.16 -10.74
C PRO A 66 7.21 -3.06 -12.25
N SER A 67 8.29 -3.16 -13.04
CA SER A 67 8.23 -3.07 -14.51
C SER A 67 7.75 -1.72 -15.07
N ARG A 68 7.64 -0.69 -14.23
CA ARG A 68 7.34 0.68 -14.64
C ARG A 68 8.55 1.55 -14.34
N ASN A 69 8.70 2.64 -15.09
CA ASN A 69 9.62 3.70 -14.69
C ASN A 69 8.98 4.55 -13.58
N GLN A 70 9.82 5.31 -12.88
CA GLN A 70 9.42 6.13 -11.74
C GLN A 70 8.24 7.07 -12.05
N ILE A 71 8.25 7.73 -13.20
CA ILE A 71 7.20 8.69 -13.60
C ILE A 71 5.86 7.98 -13.82
N ASP A 72 5.85 6.88 -14.56
CA ASP A 72 4.63 6.13 -14.83
C ASP A 72 4.06 5.51 -13.55
N SER A 73 4.93 5.06 -12.65
CA SER A 73 4.54 4.59 -11.32
C SER A 73 3.85 5.66 -10.49
N LEU A 74 4.35 6.90 -10.50
CA LEU A 74 3.71 8.01 -9.79
C LEU A 74 2.36 8.35 -10.41
N LYS A 75 2.23 8.35 -11.74
CA LYS A 75 0.95 8.57 -12.42
C LYS A 75 -0.10 7.54 -11.99
N ILE A 76 0.27 6.28 -11.84
CA ILE A 76 -0.65 5.23 -11.36
C ILE A 76 -1.13 5.55 -9.94
N LEU A 77 -0.21 5.92 -9.03
CA LEU A 77 -0.57 6.30 -7.67
C LEU A 77 -1.48 7.55 -7.65
N MET A 78 -1.18 8.57 -8.45
CA MET A 78 -1.99 9.79 -8.55
C MET A 78 -3.39 9.52 -9.11
N ASN A 79 -3.52 8.62 -10.08
CA ASN A 79 -4.85 8.23 -10.57
C ASN A 79 -5.69 7.58 -9.46
N ALA A 80 -5.07 6.82 -8.56
CA ALA A 80 -5.75 6.27 -7.40
C ALA A 80 -6.10 7.34 -6.36
N TYR A 81 -5.16 8.27 -6.12
CA TYR A 81 -5.37 9.43 -5.26
C TYR A 81 -6.60 10.23 -5.68
N GLN A 82 -6.73 10.59 -6.97
CA GLN A 82 -7.88 11.35 -7.50
C GLN A 82 -9.24 10.64 -7.31
N VAL A 83 -9.24 9.33 -7.06
CA VAL A 83 -10.46 8.55 -6.77
C VAL A 83 -10.88 8.70 -5.31
N ASP A 84 -9.95 8.56 -4.36
CA ASP A 84 -10.20 8.66 -2.91
C ASP A 84 -8.97 9.22 -2.17
N PRO A 85 -8.76 10.56 -2.18
CA PRO A 85 -7.56 11.18 -1.62
C PRO A 85 -7.34 10.83 -0.15
N ASN A 86 -8.43 10.85 0.63
CA ASN A 86 -8.43 10.61 2.07
C ASN A 86 -8.03 9.19 2.47
N ARG A 87 -8.05 8.24 1.52
CA ARG A 87 -7.76 6.82 1.75
C ARG A 87 -6.43 6.37 1.14
N ILE A 88 -5.75 7.22 0.37
CA ILE A 88 -4.52 6.82 -0.33
C ILE A 88 -3.49 6.27 0.67
N LEU A 89 -2.90 5.12 0.34
CA LEU A 89 -1.93 4.38 1.16
C LEU A 89 -2.41 3.94 2.55
N GLN A 90 -3.67 4.20 2.91
CA GLN A 90 -4.15 3.81 4.23
C GLN A 90 -4.19 2.29 4.36
N GLN A 91 -3.54 1.82 5.42
CA GLN A 91 -3.41 0.40 5.68
C GLN A 91 -4.70 -0.14 6.33
N SER A 92 -5.26 -1.20 5.76
CA SER A 92 -6.31 -2.00 6.39
C SER A 92 -5.82 -3.44 6.55
N ILE A 93 -6.10 -4.06 7.69
CA ILE A 93 -5.69 -5.43 8.00
C ILE A 93 -6.92 -6.31 8.16
N CYS A 94 -6.92 -7.47 7.49
CA CYS A 94 -7.96 -8.48 7.68
C CYS A 94 -7.37 -9.88 7.76
N TYR A 95 -8.13 -10.77 8.40
CA TYR A 95 -7.74 -12.15 8.63
C TYR A 95 -8.72 -13.09 7.95
N ASP A 96 -8.19 -14.07 7.23
CA ASP A 96 -8.95 -15.24 6.83
C ASP A 96 -8.65 -16.36 7.81
N THR A 97 -9.49 -16.50 8.85
CA THR A 97 -9.27 -17.49 9.90
C THR A 97 -9.42 -18.93 9.39
N LYS A 98 -10.26 -19.15 8.37
CA LYS A 98 -10.47 -20.48 7.76
C LYS A 98 -9.21 -20.98 7.06
N ARG A 99 -8.54 -20.09 6.33
CA ARG A 99 -7.30 -20.41 5.59
C ARG A 99 -6.03 -20.07 6.36
N LYS A 100 -6.17 -19.46 7.55
CA LYS A 100 -5.07 -18.94 8.37
C LYS A 100 -4.21 -17.91 7.62
N TRP A 101 -4.85 -16.99 6.89
CA TRP A 101 -4.14 -15.94 6.16
C TRP A 101 -4.26 -14.59 6.85
N SER A 102 -3.22 -13.78 6.70
CA SER A 102 -3.26 -12.36 7.03
C SER A 102 -3.17 -11.53 5.77
N LEU A 103 -4.01 -10.51 5.67
CA LEU A 103 -4.06 -9.59 4.54
C LEU A 103 -3.70 -8.20 5.05
N SER A 104 -2.78 -7.53 4.35
CA SER A 104 -2.47 -6.11 4.54
C SER A 104 -2.77 -5.38 3.25
N ILE A 105 -3.63 -4.36 3.32
CA ILE A 105 -4.14 -3.61 2.17
C ILE A 105 -3.68 -2.17 2.32
N SER A 106 -2.75 -1.72 1.48
CA SER A 106 -2.45 -0.30 1.30
C SER A 106 -3.29 0.21 0.14
N TRP A 107 -4.40 0.89 0.46
CA TRP A 107 -5.38 1.26 -0.56
C TRP A 107 -4.77 2.16 -1.64
N GLY A 108 -5.02 1.84 -2.91
CA GLY A 108 -4.50 2.59 -4.04
C GLY A 108 -3.04 2.29 -4.39
N TYR A 109 -2.42 1.28 -3.75
CA TYR A 109 -1.03 0.91 -4.03
C TYR A 109 -0.81 -0.61 -4.10
N THR A 110 -0.91 -1.32 -2.98
CA THR A 110 -0.55 -2.75 -2.91
C THR A 110 -1.42 -3.53 -1.92
N ILE A 111 -1.52 -4.84 -2.15
CA ILE A 111 -2.07 -5.80 -1.20
C ILE A 111 -1.06 -6.91 -0.98
N GLN A 112 -0.92 -7.33 0.27
CA GLN A 112 -0.08 -8.44 0.69
C GLN A 112 -0.95 -9.54 1.28
N ILE A 113 -0.82 -10.77 0.79
CA ILE A 113 -1.37 -11.96 1.42
C ILE A 113 -0.23 -12.75 2.05
N TYR A 114 -0.28 -12.91 3.36
CA TYR A 114 0.58 -13.80 4.12
C TYR A 114 -0.16 -15.12 4.35
N PRO A 115 0.34 -16.27 3.86
CA PRO A 115 -0.24 -17.60 4.11
C PRO A 115 -0.01 -18.11 5.55
N LEU A 116 -0.04 -17.20 6.53
CA LEU A 116 0.04 -17.45 7.95
C LEU A 116 -0.66 -16.33 8.73
N LEU A 117 -1.00 -16.57 10.00
CA LEU A 117 -1.54 -15.56 10.90
C LEU A 117 -0.41 -14.75 11.53
N LEU A 118 -0.37 -13.45 11.23
CA LEU A 118 0.55 -12.47 11.80
C LEU A 118 -0.23 -11.51 12.70
N SER A 119 0.37 -11.08 13.81
CA SER A 119 -0.21 -10.03 14.64
C SER A 119 -0.32 -8.72 13.85
N ALA A 120 -1.26 -7.85 14.26
CA ALA A 120 -1.38 -6.50 13.70
C ALA A 120 -0.04 -5.76 13.78
N ASN A 121 0.65 -5.82 14.93
CA ASN A 121 1.97 -5.21 15.12
C ASN A 121 3.00 -5.66 14.08
N ASN A 122 3.01 -6.96 13.71
CA ASN A 122 3.94 -7.44 12.68
C ASN A 122 3.58 -6.95 11.27
N LEU A 123 2.29 -6.73 11.00
CA LEU A 123 1.81 -6.23 9.71
C LEU A 123 1.96 -4.71 9.59
N THR A 124 1.88 -3.97 10.70
CA THR A 124 2.08 -2.52 10.74
C THR A 124 3.56 -2.13 10.78
N MET A 125 4.45 -3.03 11.19
CA MET A 125 5.90 -2.81 11.05
C MET A 125 6.35 -2.83 9.58
N LEU A 126 7.01 -1.76 9.17
CA LEU A 126 7.47 -1.52 7.81
C LEU A 126 8.52 -2.55 7.40
N LEU A 127 8.38 -3.13 6.21
CA LEU A 127 9.45 -3.93 5.63
C LEU A 127 10.63 -3.00 5.30
N GLN A 128 11.83 -3.39 5.73
CA GLN A 128 13.03 -2.61 5.46
C GLN A 128 13.49 -2.82 4.01
N THR A 129 12.90 -2.07 3.08
CA THR A 129 13.27 -2.05 1.65
C THR A 129 14.04 -0.79 1.25
N PHE A 130 14.07 0.22 2.12
CA PHE A 130 14.67 1.54 1.90
C PHE A 130 15.89 1.76 2.79
N LYS A 131 16.65 2.82 2.49
CA LYS A 131 17.85 3.25 3.21
C LYS A 131 17.64 4.64 3.81
N THR A 132 18.46 4.99 4.81
CA THR A 132 18.51 6.34 5.36
C THR A 132 18.92 7.36 4.29
N TRP A 133 18.36 8.57 4.38
CA TRP A 133 18.62 9.63 3.41
C TRP A 133 20.09 10.06 3.33
N TRP A 134 20.73 10.34 4.46
CA TRP A 134 22.09 10.89 4.51
C TRP A 134 23.18 9.84 4.37
N SER A 135 23.11 8.77 5.16
CA SER A 135 24.19 7.79 5.31
C SER A 135 24.06 6.56 4.44
N TRP A 136 22.93 6.39 3.72
CA TRP A 136 22.61 5.21 2.90
C TRP A 136 22.67 3.91 3.69
N SER A 137 22.57 4.02 5.00
CA SER A 137 22.68 2.93 5.94
C SER A 137 21.32 2.28 6.14
N ASP A 138 21.34 1.07 6.67
CA ASP A 138 20.15 0.34 7.06
C ASP A 138 19.48 0.88 8.33
N ARG A 139 20.20 1.66 9.15
CA ARG A 139 19.72 2.18 10.43
C ARG A 139 20.60 3.36 10.88
N PRO A 140 20.13 4.23 11.80
CA PRO A 140 18.81 4.19 12.47
C PRO A 140 17.71 4.92 11.68
N PHE A 141 16.46 4.50 11.90
CA PHE A 141 15.25 5.23 11.49
C PHE A 141 14.48 5.66 12.74
N VAL A 142 13.64 6.70 12.62
CA VAL A 142 12.76 7.18 13.70
C VAL A 142 11.54 6.28 13.94
N PHE A 143 11.31 5.29 13.07
CA PHE A 143 10.22 4.33 13.13
C PHE A 143 10.74 2.89 13.12
N ASN A 144 9.92 1.96 13.60
CA ASN A 144 10.27 0.55 13.64
C ASN A 144 10.17 -0.08 12.25
N THR A 145 11.25 -0.75 11.84
CA THR A 145 11.29 -1.57 10.64
C THR A 145 11.51 -3.03 11.00
N ARG A 146 11.07 -3.93 10.14
CA ARG A 146 11.37 -5.36 10.21
C ARG A 146 12.16 -5.79 8.98
N HIS A 147 13.14 -6.67 9.21
CA HIS A 147 13.97 -7.21 8.16
C HIS A 147 13.15 -8.06 7.17
N VAL A 148 13.49 -7.98 5.88
CA VAL A 148 12.91 -8.85 4.85
C VAL A 148 13.50 -10.25 5.00
N SER A 149 12.72 -11.23 5.47
CA SER A 149 13.22 -12.59 5.72
C SER A 149 13.92 -13.20 4.50
N ASN A 150 14.97 -14.01 4.70
CA ASN A 150 15.57 -14.79 3.60
C ASN A 150 14.70 -16.01 3.23
N ASN A 151 13.74 -16.37 4.08
CA ASN A 151 12.81 -17.47 3.84
C ASN A 151 11.65 -17.01 2.96
N LEU A 152 11.61 -17.51 1.72
CA LEU A 152 10.56 -17.22 0.72
C LEU A 152 9.15 -17.54 1.22
N CYS A 153 8.99 -18.54 2.09
CA CYS A 153 7.69 -18.91 2.66
C CYS A 153 7.16 -17.92 3.70
N GLN A 154 8.01 -16.99 4.16
CA GLN A 154 7.61 -15.89 5.03
C GLN A 154 7.32 -14.60 4.25
N HIS A 155 7.60 -14.58 2.94
CA HIS A 155 7.26 -13.45 2.09
C HIS A 155 5.75 -13.41 1.84
N PRO A 156 5.16 -12.21 1.77
CA PRO A 156 3.80 -12.09 1.28
C PRO A 156 3.76 -12.36 -0.22
N ILE A 157 2.61 -12.85 -0.67
CA ILE A 157 2.23 -12.76 -2.07
C ILE A 157 1.76 -11.33 -2.30
N VAL A 158 2.46 -10.62 -3.18
CA VAL A 158 2.25 -9.19 -3.43
C VAL A 158 1.36 -8.97 -4.65
N TYR A 159 0.45 -8.03 -4.52
CA TYR A 159 -0.43 -7.55 -5.59
C TYR A 159 -0.25 -6.04 -5.71
N PHE A 160 -0.19 -5.51 -6.93
CA PHE A 160 -0.12 -4.07 -7.17
C PHE A 160 -1.40 -3.58 -7.84
N LEU A 161 -1.72 -2.31 -7.63
CA LEU A 161 -2.88 -1.68 -8.24
C LEU A 161 -2.79 -1.71 -9.77
N ASP A 162 -3.84 -2.22 -10.42
CA ASP A 162 -4.03 -2.10 -11.86
C ASP A 162 -5.01 -0.97 -12.21
N GLN A 163 -6.08 -0.84 -11.43
CA GLN A 163 -7.17 0.09 -11.73
C GLN A 163 -7.81 0.60 -10.44
N ALA A 164 -8.08 1.91 -10.40
CA ALA A 164 -8.92 2.57 -9.42
C ALA A 164 -10.04 3.32 -10.14
N LYS A 165 -11.28 3.23 -9.64
CA LYS A 165 -12.41 3.97 -10.20
C LYS A 165 -13.47 4.29 -9.17
N LYS A 166 -14.21 5.37 -9.41
CA LYS A 166 -15.45 5.71 -8.71
C LYS A 166 -16.58 4.78 -9.20
N VAL A 167 -17.47 4.39 -8.30
CA VAL A 167 -18.63 3.53 -8.58
C VAL A 167 -19.85 4.14 -7.92
N GLY A 168 -20.87 4.47 -8.72
CA GLY A 168 -22.02 5.24 -8.23
C GLY A 168 -21.60 6.64 -7.76
N ARG A 169 -22.36 7.21 -6.80
CA ARG A 169 -22.10 8.57 -6.28
C ARG A 169 -20.95 8.63 -5.27
N ILE A 170 -20.84 7.64 -4.39
CA ILE A 170 -19.92 7.67 -3.23
C ILE A 170 -19.06 6.41 -3.10
N GLY A 171 -19.17 5.45 -4.03
CA GLY A 171 -18.42 4.20 -3.98
C GLY A 171 -17.09 4.30 -4.71
N THR A 172 -16.14 3.48 -4.28
CA THR A 172 -14.84 3.28 -4.93
C THR A 172 -14.59 1.80 -5.14
N ARG A 173 -13.93 1.47 -6.25
CA ARG A 173 -13.53 0.11 -6.58
C ARG A 173 -12.11 0.12 -7.11
N THR A 174 -11.26 -0.69 -6.50
CA THR A 174 -9.87 -0.89 -6.91
C THR A 174 -9.63 -2.36 -7.25
N ILE A 175 -8.72 -2.58 -8.19
CA ILE A 175 -8.36 -3.89 -8.71
C ILE A 175 -6.85 -4.02 -8.60
N TYR A 176 -6.40 -5.15 -8.05
CA TYR A 176 -4.99 -5.47 -7.89
C TYR A 176 -4.69 -6.81 -8.54
N SER A 177 -3.60 -6.87 -9.31
CA SER A 177 -3.12 -8.12 -9.90
C SER A 177 -1.88 -8.62 -9.19
N GLN A 178 -1.78 -9.94 -9.13
CA GLN A 178 -0.64 -10.63 -8.55
C GLN A 178 0.62 -10.22 -9.30
N PHE A 179 1.60 -9.72 -8.56
CA PHE A 179 2.93 -9.54 -9.08
C PHE A 179 3.76 -10.77 -8.70
N GLY A 180 4.01 -11.61 -9.69
CA GLY A 180 4.76 -12.85 -9.52
C GLY A 180 6.28 -12.59 -9.49
N PRO A 181 7.07 -13.48 -8.88
CA PRO A 181 8.51 -13.42 -8.99
C PRO A 181 8.88 -13.54 -10.46
N LYS A 182 9.55 -12.51 -11.02
CA LYS A 182 10.00 -12.51 -12.41
C LYS A 182 10.94 -13.69 -12.73
N PHE A 183 11.51 -14.34 -11.71
CA PHE A 183 12.47 -15.44 -11.86
C PHE A 183 12.39 -16.45 -10.69
N GLY A 184 11.59 -17.53 -10.86
CA GLY A 184 11.93 -18.90 -10.44
C GLY A 184 12.02 -19.30 -8.95
N LYS A 185 11.89 -18.39 -7.98
CA LYS A 185 11.95 -18.75 -6.55
C LYS A 185 10.58 -18.62 -5.91
N VAL A 186 9.93 -19.75 -5.66
CA VAL A 186 8.59 -19.83 -5.07
C VAL A 186 8.63 -20.74 -3.84
N CYS A 187 7.87 -20.40 -2.81
CA CYS A 187 7.64 -21.31 -1.69
C CYS A 187 6.70 -22.45 -2.13
N TYR A 188 7.14 -23.70 -1.94
CA TYR A 188 6.37 -24.90 -2.29
C TYR A 188 5.46 -25.40 -1.17
N ARG A 189 5.31 -24.66 -0.07
CA ARG A 189 4.39 -25.05 1.00
C ARG A 189 2.95 -25.06 0.49
N PRO A 190 2.14 -26.09 0.82
CA PRO A 190 0.76 -26.19 0.34
C PRO A 190 -0.10 -24.95 0.62
N GLU A 191 0.10 -24.30 1.78
CA GLU A 191 -0.60 -23.07 2.17
C GLU A 191 -0.28 -21.92 1.21
N TYR A 192 1.00 -21.81 0.83
CA TYR A 192 1.48 -20.79 -0.10
C TYR A 192 0.93 -21.02 -1.50
N ILE A 193 0.96 -22.27 -2.00
CA ILE A 193 0.41 -22.64 -3.31
C ILE A 193 -1.09 -22.31 -3.39
N LYS A 194 -1.85 -22.61 -2.33
CA LYS A 194 -3.27 -22.25 -2.23
C LYS A 194 -3.49 -20.75 -2.30
N ALA A 195 -2.64 -19.96 -1.62
CA ALA A 195 -2.74 -18.51 -1.67
C ALA A 195 -2.36 -17.93 -3.04
N MET A 196 -1.42 -18.55 -3.75
CA MET A 196 -1.05 -18.16 -5.12
C MET A 196 -2.16 -18.41 -6.16
N ALA A 197 -3.19 -19.20 -5.84
CA ALA A 197 -4.36 -19.36 -6.70
C ALA A 197 -5.18 -18.06 -6.82
N VAL A 198 -5.04 -17.13 -5.87
CA VAL A 198 -5.59 -15.78 -6.00
C VAL A 198 -4.73 -15.01 -6.99
N LYS A 199 -5.29 -14.72 -8.17
CA LYS A 199 -4.64 -13.95 -9.23
C LYS A 199 -5.00 -12.47 -9.16
N LYS A 200 -6.21 -12.18 -8.68
CA LYS A 200 -6.78 -10.84 -8.68
C LYS A 200 -7.51 -10.56 -7.39
N ILE A 201 -7.41 -9.34 -6.90
CA ILE A 201 -8.15 -8.88 -5.73
C ILE A 201 -8.95 -7.65 -6.12
N VAL A 202 -10.26 -7.69 -5.84
CA VAL A 202 -11.16 -6.56 -6.04
C VAL A 202 -11.53 -6.01 -4.69
N VAL A 203 -11.17 -4.74 -4.45
CA VAL A 203 -11.51 -4.03 -3.22
C VAL A 203 -12.61 -3.04 -3.50
N SER A 204 -13.64 -3.04 -2.65
CA SER A 204 -14.74 -2.09 -2.69
C SER A 204 -14.81 -1.29 -1.39
N SER A 205 -15.14 -0.02 -1.48
CA SER A 205 -15.29 0.86 -0.32
C SER A 205 -16.25 2.01 -0.64
N LEU A 206 -16.75 2.66 0.41
CA LEU A 206 -17.28 4.02 0.27
C LEU A 206 -16.10 4.99 0.34
N LYS A 207 -16.21 6.14 -0.33
CA LYS A 207 -15.19 7.20 -0.26
C LYS A 207 -14.93 7.55 1.21
N MET A 208 -13.65 7.71 1.57
CA MET A 208 -13.29 8.03 2.95
C MET A 208 -13.64 9.49 3.25
N ASP A 209 -14.43 9.68 4.30
CA ASP A 209 -14.77 11.00 4.82
C ASP A 209 -13.54 11.64 5.49
N LEU A 210 -13.33 12.94 5.27
CA LEU A 210 -12.23 13.71 5.87
C LEU A 210 -12.33 13.71 7.40
N GLU A 211 -13.56 13.79 7.93
CA GLU A 211 -13.88 13.74 9.36
C GLU A 211 -13.34 12.50 10.09
N TYR A 212 -13.03 11.44 9.33
CA TYR A 212 -12.44 10.24 9.89
C TYR A 212 -11.08 10.52 10.56
N TRP A 213 -10.30 11.46 10.03
CA TRP A 213 -9.00 11.85 10.59
C TRP A 213 -9.10 12.58 11.92
N HIS A 214 -10.19 13.31 12.16
CA HIS A 214 -10.39 14.07 13.40
C HIS A 214 -10.98 13.23 14.55
N LYS A 215 -11.64 12.10 14.24
CA LYS A 215 -12.46 11.37 15.21
C LYS A 215 -11.75 10.21 15.91
N ALA A 216 -10.72 9.60 15.30
CA ALA A 216 -9.82 8.65 15.95
C ALA A 216 -8.69 8.22 15.00
N THR A 217 -7.50 7.95 15.52
CA THR A 217 -6.37 7.33 14.80
C THR A 217 -6.59 5.82 14.58
N GLN A 218 -7.78 5.41 14.14
CA GLN A 218 -8.11 3.99 13.97
C GLN A 218 -8.07 3.60 12.49
N ARG A 219 -7.37 2.51 12.15
CA ARG A 219 -7.42 1.91 10.80
C ARG A 219 -8.85 1.58 10.41
N GLN A 220 -9.15 1.67 9.12
CA GLN A 220 -10.39 1.11 8.60
C GLN A 220 -10.30 -0.42 8.60
N CYS A 221 -11.43 -1.05 8.88
CA CYS A 221 -11.53 -2.50 8.88
C CYS A 221 -11.80 -3.00 7.47
N CYS A 222 -11.36 -4.23 7.20
CA CYS A 222 -11.68 -4.91 5.96
C CYS A 222 -12.35 -6.25 6.19
N GLU A 223 -13.19 -6.63 5.24
CA GLU A 223 -14.06 -7.79 5.29
C GLU A 223 -13.87 -8.59 4.00
N ILE A 224 -13.54 -9.87 4.16
CA ILE A 224 -13.43 -10.81 3.05
C ILE A 224 -14.84 -11.21 2.64
N MET A 225 -15.24 -10.86 1.42
CA MET A 225 -16.59 -11.07 0.92
C MET A 225 -16.83 -12.53 0.51
N ASP A 226 -18.10 -12.87 0.27
CA ASP A 226 -18.53 -14.16 -0.29
C ASP A 226 -17.97 -15.37 0.50
N GLY A 227 -17.81 -15.22 1.82
CA GLY A 227 -17.26 -16.24 2.71
C GLY A 227 -15.81 -16.65 2.43
N GLY A 228 -15.07 -15.83 1.67
CA GLY A 228 -13.71 -16.14 1.21
C GLY A 228 -13.64 -16.87 -0.14
N SER A 229 -14.78 -17.05 -0.83
CA SER A 229 -14.83 -17.69 -2.14
C SER A 229 -13.90 -17.00 -3.15
N ILE A 230 -13.07 -17.80 -3.82
CA ILE A 230 -12.25 -17.37 -4.95
C ILE A 230 -12.94 -17.86 -6.22
N LYS A 231 -13.50 -16.95 -7.01
CA LYS A 231 -14.14 -17.26 -8.29
C LYS A 231 -13.23 -16.79 -9.42
N ASP A 232 -12.87 -17.68 -10.34
CA ASP A 232 -11.98 -17.38 -11.47
C ASP A 232 -10.66 -16.69 -11.03
N GLY A 233 -10.06 -17.19 -9.95
CA GLY A 233 -8.84 -16.61 -9.35
C GLY A 233 -9.03 -15.23 -8.70
N THR A 234 -10.27 -14.74 -8.57
CA THR A 234 -10.59 -13.43 -8.02
C THR A 234 -11.12 -13.53 -6.60
N MET A 235 -10.49 -12.79 -5.69
CA MET A 235 -10.94 -12.57 -4.32
C MET A 235 -11.57 -11.18 -4.19
N LYS A 236 -12.64 -11.05 -3.42
CA LYS A 236 -13.31 -9.77 -3.16
C LYS A 236 -13.17 -9.36 -1.71
N ILE A 237 -12.85 -8.10 -1.49
CA ILE A 237 -12.69 -7.51 -0.16
C ILE A 237 -13.50 -6.21 -0.11
N ARG A 238 -14.07 -5.91 1.06
CA ARG A 238 -14.72 -4.63 1.34
C ARG A 238 -13.97 -3.92 2.46
N VAL A 239 -13.56 -2.66 2.23
CA VAL A 239 -13.01 -1.80 3.28
C VAL A 239 -14.13 -0.88 3.78
N ARG A 240 -14.27 -0.77 5.10
CA ARG A 240 -15.34 -0.03 5.77
C ARG A 240 -14.89 0.49 7.13
N LYS A 241 -15.73 1.34 7.76
CA LYS A 241 -15.56 1.68 9.18
C LYS A 241 -15.62 0.39 10.03
N CYS A 242 -14.80 0.36 11.08
CA CYS A 242 -14.82 -0.73 12.05
C CYS A 242 -16.14 -0.73 12.83
N ARG A 243 -16.64 -1.92 13.14
CA ARG A 243 -17.75 -2.15 14.07
C ARG A 243 -17.17 -2.31 15.48
N ALA A 244 -18.00 -2.14 16.50
CA ALA A 244 -17.60 -2.36 17.88
C ALA A 244 -17.06 -3.79 18.16
N THR A 245 -17.45 -4.77 17.34
CA THR A 245 -17.00 -6.17 17.46
C THR A 245 -15.75 -6.50 16.66
N ASP A 246 -15.29 -5.59 15.79
CA ASP A 246 -14.10 -5.86 14.97
C ASP A 246 -12.85 -5.75 15.84
N ILE A 247 -11.92 -6.70 15.70
CA ILE A 247 -10.61 -6.63 16.35
C ILE A 247 -9.86 -5.46 15.68
N MET A 248 -9.65 -4.39 16.43
CA MET A 248 -8.94 -3.24 15.91
C MET A 248 -7.45 -3.55 15.79
N ALA A 249 -6.91 -3.34 14.59
CA ALA A 249 -5.47 -3.23 14.41
C ALA A 249 -5.05 -1.80 14.76
N VAL A 250 -4.57 -1.61 15.99
CA VAL A 250 -3.96 -0.35 16.48
C VAL A 250 -2.69 -0.02 15.70
#